data_AF-A0A8T5IN58-F1
#
_entry.id   AF-A0A8T5IN58-F1
#
_cell.length_a   1.000
_cell.length_b   1.000
_cell.length_c   1.000
_cell.angle_alpha   90.00
_cell.angle_beta   90.00
_cell.angle_gamma   90.00
#
_symmetry.space_group_name_H-M   'P 1'
#
loop_
_entity.id
_entity.type
_entity.pdbx_description
1 polymer ?
#
loop_
_entity_poly.entity_id
_entity_poly.type
_entity_poly.pdbx_seq_one_letter_code
_entity_poly.pdbx_strand_id
1 'polypeptide(L)'
;MENKKGQQMTLGTIIAIVLGLVVLVFLIYGFSTGWGNLWDKVTGLGGGDVNIDTMKTSCTLACQQDNRFGVCNQSRTIIINDSDSGRIPGNCSSFADAGYVTDCTPITC
;
A
#
# COMPACT_ATOMS: atom_id res chain seq x y z
N MET A 1 35.44 -8.43 -49.56
CA MET A 1 34.61 -7.25 -49.23
C MET A 1 33.33 -7.78 -48.60
N GLU A 2 33.23 -7.64 -47.28
CA GLU A 2 32.18 -8.23 -46.44
C GLU A 2 30.80 -7.71 -46.82
N ASN A 3 29.96 -8.60 -47.35
CA ASN A 3 28.52 -8.37 -47.44
C ASN A 3 27.94 -8.49 -46.04
N LYS A 4 27.63 -7.35 -45.41
CA LYS A 4 26.93 -7.28 -44.12
C LYS A 4 25.53 -7.89 -44.29
N LYS A 5 25.41 -9.18 -43.96
CA LYS A 5 24.13 -9.85 -43.77
C LYS A 5 23.31 -9.03 -42.78
N GLY A 6 22.16 -8.52 -43.24
CA GLY A 6 21.13 -7.99 -42.36
C GLY A 6 20.88 -9.02 -41.27
N GLN A 7 21.21 -8.64 -40.04
CA GLN A 7 21.10 -9.49 -38.87
C GLN A 7 19.66 -10.01 -38.84
N GLN A 8 19.48 -11.28 -39.15
CA GLN A 8 18.17 -11.91 -39.15
C GLN A 8 17.70 -11.83 -37.70
N MET A 9 16.83 -10.86 -37.39
CA MET A 9 16.25 -10.75 -36.06
C MET A 9 15.56 -12.09 -35.82
N THR A 10 16.10 -12.84 -34.85
CA THR A 10 15.53 -14.13 -34.52
C THR A 10 14.10 -13.89 -34.06
N LEU A 11 13.19 -14.80 -34.40
CA LEU A 11 11.78 -14.72 -34.01
C LEU A 11 11.62 -14.41 -32.50
N GLY A 12 12.55 -14.91 -31.68
CA GLY A 12 12.62 -14.64 -30.25
C GLY A 12 12.82 -13.16 -29.90
N THR A 13 13.65 -12.43 -30.64
CA THR A 13 13.85 -10.98 -30.41
C THR A 13 12.58 -10.20 -30.68
N ILE A 14 11.83 -10.56 -31.73
CA ILE A 14 10.55 -9.91 -32.06
C ILE A 14 9.53 -10.15 -30.95
N ILE A 15 9.41 -11.39 -30.46
CA ILE A 15 8.50 -11.74 -29.36
C ILE A 15 8.87 -10.99 -28.08
N ALA A 16 10.16 -10.90 -27.74
CA ALA A 16 10.64 -10.20 -26.56
C ALA A 16 10.31 -8.70 -26.61
N ILE A 17 10.48 -8.05 -27.76
CA ILE A 17 10.14 -6.64 -27.95
C ILE A 17 8.64 -6.42 -27.78
N VAL A 18 7.81 -7.29 -28.37
CA VAL A 18 6.34 -7.18 -28.27
C VAL A 18 5.88 -7.39 -26.83
N LEU A 19 6.38 -8.41 -26.12
CA LEU A 19 6.05 -8.63 -24.71
C LEU A 19 6.51 -7.47 -23.82
N GLY A 20 7.72 -6.94 -24.06
CA GLY A 20 8.23 -5.78 -23.34
C GLY A 20 7.34 -4.54 -23.50
N LEU A 21 6.88 -4.26 -24.72
CA LEU A 21 5.96 -3.15 -24.99
C LEU A 21 4.60 -3.34 -24.29
N VAL A 22 4.04 -4.56 -24.34
CA VAL A 22 2.76 -4.84 -23.68
C VAL A 22 2.87 -4.62 -22.17
N VAL A 23 3.91 -5.16 -21.52
CA VAL A 23 4.13 -4.96 -20.08
C VAL A 23 4.34 -3.49 -19.74
N LEU A 24 5.09 -2.76 -20.57
CA LEU A 24 5.36 -1.33 -20.35
C LEU A 24 4.07 -0.49 -20.42
N VAL A 25 3.16 -0.79 -21.35
CA VAL A 25 1.84 -0.13 -21.42
C VAL A 25 0.99 -0.44 -20.18
N PHE A 26 0.97 -1.69 -19.72
CA PHE A 26 0.23 -2.06 -18.50
C PHE A 26 0.79 -1.38 -17.25
N LEU A 27 2.12 -1.28 -17.13
CA LEU A 27 2.75 -0.59 -16.00
C LEU A 27 2.45 0.91 -16.00
N ILE A 28 2.56 1.58 -17.16
CA ILE A 28 2.19 3.00 -17.25
C ILE A 28 0.72 3.18 -16.91
N TYR A 29 -0.19 2.39 -17.48
CA TYR A 29 -1.62 2.49 -17.19
C TYR A 29 -1.94 2.24 -15.72
N GLY A 30 -1.31 1.22 -15.12
CA GLY A 30 -1.47 0.88 -13.70
C GLY A 30 -0.92 1.96 -12.76
N PHE A 31 0.24 2.53 -13.06
CA PHE A 31 0.80 3.63 -12.27
C PHE A 31 0.07 4.97 -12.51
N SER A 32 -0.46 5.22 -13.71
CA SER A 32 -1.22 6.43 -14.04
C SER A 32 -2.64 6.42 -13.46
N THR A 33 -3.33 5.28 -13.47
CA THR A 33 -4.69 5.15 -12.90
C THR A 33 -4.66 5.01 -11.38
N GLY A 34 -3.49 4.65 -10.84
CA GLY A 34 -3.30 4.37 -9.43
C GLY A 34 -3.80 2.98 -9.05
N TRP A 35 -3.05 2.31 -8.19
CA TRP A 35 -3.41 0.97 -7.69
C TRP A 35 -4.54 1.00 -6.65
N GLY A 36 -4.98 2.18 -6.18
CA GLY A 36 -5.99 2.33 -5.13
C GLY A 36 -7.28 1.56 -5.44
N ASN A 37 -7.86 1.77 -6.63
CA ASN A 37 -9.12 1.11 -7.04
C ASN A 37 -8.99 -0.42 -7.21
N LEU A 38 -7.77 -0.93 -7.41
CA LEU A 38 -7.48 -2.36 -7.53
C LEU A 38 -7.28 -2.99 -6.15
N TRP A 39 -6.59 -2.29 -5.25
CA TRP A 39 -6.50 -2.66 -3.84
C TRP A 39 -7.87 -2.60 -3.16
N ASP A 40 -8.69 -1.58 -3.40
CA ASP A 40 -10.05 -1.46 -2.85
C ASP A 40 -10.96 -2.63 -3.28
N LYS A 41 -10.77 -3.16 -4.49
CA LYS A 41 -11.49 -4.35 -4.99
C LYS A 41 -10.92 -5.68 -4.51
N VAL A 42 -9.62 -5.75 -4.24
CA VAL A 42 -8.97 -6.97 -3.77
C VAL A 42 -9.16 -7.16 -2.26
N THR A 43 -9.20 -6.06 -1.49
CA THR A 43 -9.50 -6.09 -0.06
C THR A 43 -10.98 -6.38 0.20
N GLY A 44 -11.89 -5.95 -0.70
CA GLY A 44 -13.33 -6.25 -0.61
C GLY A 44 -13.71 -7.74 -0.76
N LEU A 45 -12.79 -8.62 -1.15
CA LEU A 45 -13.03 -10.07 -1.32
C LEU A 45 -12.32 -10.93 -0.25
N GLY A 46 -11.57 -10.32 0.67
CA GLY A 46 -10.63 -11.02 1.56
C GLY A 46 -10.89 -10.76 3.04
N GLY A 47 -12.13 -10.95 3.52
CA GLY A 47 -12.49 -10.75 4.92
C GLY A 47 -12.65 -9.26 5.25
N GLY A 48 -13.71 -8.90 5.99
CA GLY A 48 -14.10 -7.51 6.25
C GLY A 48 -12.95 -6.64 6.79
N ASP A 49 -13.13 -5.31 6.73
CA ASP A 49 -12.14 -4.25 6.95
C ASP A 49 -11.43 -4.30 8.33
N VAL A 50 -10.81 -5.41 8.73
CA VAL A 50 -10.07 -5.50 9.98
C VAL A 50 -8.73 -4.81 9.76
N ASN A 51 -8.68 -3.53 10.10
CA ASN A 51 -7.55 -2.65 9.76
C ASN A 51 -6.53 -2.51 10.89
N ILE A 52 -6.58 -3.38 11.92
CA ILE A 52 -5.73 -3.30 13.11
C ILE A 52 -4.24 -3.29 12.73
N ASP A 53 -3.79 -4.18 11.85
CA ASP A 53 -2.37 -4.28 11.48
C ASP A 53 -1.92 -3.11 10.59
N THR A 54 -2.79 -2.62 9.70
CA THR A 54 -2.55 -1.37 8.96
C THR A 54 -2.43 -0.19 9.91
N MET A 55 -3.27 -0.14 10.94
CA MET A 55 -3.25 0.92 11.95
C MET A 55 -1.97 0.88 12.77
N LYS A 56 -1.55 -0.29 13.26
CA LYS A 56 -0.25 -0.48 13.92
C LYS A 56 0.89 0.05 13.06
N THR A 57 0.95 -0.37 11.80
CA THR A 57 2.01 0.06 10.87
C THR A 57 2.01 1.57 10.67
N SER A 58 0.83 2.18 10.50
CA SER A 58 0.70 3.63 10.31
C SER A 58 1.11 4.44 11.54
N CYS A 59 0.78 3.93 12.74
CA CYS A 59 1.13 4.57 14.01
C CYS A 59 2.62 4.42 14.31
N THR A 60 3.19 3.24 14.10
CA THR A 60 4.63 3.01 14.22
C THR A 60 5.42 3.91 13.26
N LEU A 61 4.97 4.06 12.02
CA LEU A 61 5.62 4.96 11.06
C LEU A 61 5.53 6.44 11.48
N ALA A 62 4.35 6.91 11.88
CA ALA A 62 4.18 8.29 12.37
C ALA A 62 5.04 8.56 13.61
N CYS A 63 5.21 7.56 14.46
CA CYS A 63 6.06 7.60 15.65
C CYS A 63 7.55 7.69 15.27
N GLN A 64 8.02 6.84 14.34
CA GLN A 64 9.40 6.86 13.84
C GLN A 64 9.77 8.15 13.10
N GLN A 65 8.78 8.87 12.56
CA GLN A 65 8.96 10.14 11.88
C GLN A 65 8.89 11.36 12.81
N ASP A 66 8.76 11.17 14.13
CA ASP A 66 8.51 12.24 15.12
C ASP A 66 7.30 13.13 14.74
N ASN A 67 6.32 12.57 14.02
CA ASN A 67 5.16 13.30 13.53
C ASN A 67 4.12 13.44 14.65
N ARG A 68 4.36 14.39 15.57
CA ARG A 68 3.45 14.73 16.67
C ARG A 68 2.01 14.97 16.24
N PHE A 69 1.79 15.69 15.15
CA PHE A 69 0.44 15.94 14.66
C PHE A 69 -0.22 14.63 14.21
N GLY A 70 0.52 13.81 13.46
CA GLY A 70 0.08 12.49 13.00
C GLY A 70 -0.18 11.50 14.14
N VAL A 71 0.47 11.63 15.29
CA VAL A 71 0.26 10.73 16.44
C VAL A 71 -0.89 11.22 17.33
N CYS A 72 -0.95 12.52 17.62
CA CYS A 72 -1.85 13.09 18.63
C CYS A 72 -3.16 13.64 18.06
N ASN A 73 -3.14 14.24 16.87
CA ASN A 73 -4.28 15.00 16.33
C ASN A 73 -4.97 14.30 15.16
N GLN A 74 -4.27 13.41 14.45
CA GLN A 74 -4.86 12.69 13.33
C GLN A 74 -5.82 11.61 13.82
N SER A 75 -7.11 11.86 13.64
CA SER A 75 -8.18 10.91 13.90
C SER A 75 -8.08 9.69 12.97
N ARG A 76 -8.18 8.51 13.56
CA ARG A 76 -8.14 7.20 12.91
C ARG A 76 -9.22 6.32 13.54
N THR A 77 -9.72 5.35 12.80
CA THR A 77 -10.71 4.40 13.30
C THR A 77 -10.19 3.00 13.11
N ILE A 78 -10.04 2.25 14.20
CA ILE A 78 -9.79 0.82 14.14
C ILE A 78 -11.14 0.13 13.88
N ILE A 79 -11.17 -0.75 12.90
CA ILE A 79 -12.32 -1.57 12.55
C ILE A 79 -11.90 -3.00 12.90
N ILE A 80 -12.64 -3.62 13.82
CA ILE A 80 -12.44 -5.01 14.27
C ILE A 80 -13.46 -5.92 13.61
N ASN A 81 -14.65 -5.37 13.33
CA ASN A 81 -15.74 -6.02 12.60
C ASN A 81 -16.49 -4.94 11.80
N ASP A 82 -17.16 -5.34 10.72
CA ASP A 82 -17.92 -4.43 9.82
C ASP A 82 -19.24 -3.92 10.43
N SER A 83 -19.51 -4.25 11.71
CA SER A 83 -20.63 -3.71 12.47
C SER A 83 -20.22 -2.41 13.17
N ASP A 84 -21.17 -1.48 13.37
CA ASP A 84 -20.91 -0.22 14.08
C ASP A 84 -20.33 -0.40 15.49
N SER A 85 -20.60 -1.55 16.13
CA SER A 85 -20.01 -1.95 17.42
C SER A 85 -18.55 -2.38 17.36
N GLY A 86 -17.97 -2.55 16.16
CA GLY A 86 -16.58 -2.92 15.91
C GLY A 86 -15.68 -1.74 15.52
N ARG A 87 -16.21 -0.51 15.51
CA ARG A 87 -15.48 0.71 15.13
C ARG A 87 -15.01 1.47 16.38
N ILE A 88 -13.70 1.57 16.56
CA ILE A 88 -13.07 2.29 17.66
C ILE A 88 -12.40 3.55 17.10
N PRO A 89 -13.04 4.73 17.21
CA PRO A 89 -12.41 5.99 16.84
C PRO A 89 -11.35 6.37 17.87
N GLY A 90 -10.26 6.98 17.41
CA GLY A 90 -9.17 7.43 18.28
C GLY A 90 -8.02 8.04 17.50
N ASN A 91 -6.87 8.15 18.15
CA ASN A 91 -5.59 8.52 17.57
C ASN A 91 -4.51 7.50 18.00
N CYS A 92 -3.30 7.60 17.44
CA CYS A 92 -2.24 6.64 17.75
C CYS A 92 -1.85 6.63 19.24
N SER A 93 -1.97 7.76 19.94
CA SER A 93 -1.75 7.82 21.39
C SER A 93 -2.77 6.96 22.13
N SER A 94 -4.06 7.19 21.87
CA SER A 94 -5.15 6.45 22.52
C SER A 94 -5.12 4.95 22.19
N PHE A 95 -4.62 4.58 21.01
CA PHE A 95 -4.46 3.18 20.61
C PHE A 95 -3.23 2.54 21.26
N ALA A 96 -2.16 3.30 21.52
CA ALA A 96 -1.03 2.83 22.31
C ALA A 96 -1.44 2.61 23.77
N ASP A 97 -2.19 3.56 24.36
CA ASP A 97 -2.70 3.47 25.73
C ASP A 97 -3.65 2.28 25.92
N ALA A 98 -4.48 1.99 24.91
CA ALA A 98 -5.38 0.84 24.91
C ALA A 98 -4.68 -0.50 24.57
N GLY A 99 -3.36 -0.50 24.32
CA GLY A 99 -2.57 -1.71 24.06
C GLY A 99 -2.69 -2.27 22.65
N TYR A 100 -3.27 -1.53 21.70
CA TYR A 100 -3.34 -1.95 20.29
C TYR A 100 -2.02 -1.72 19.54
N VAL A 101 -1.19 -0.78 20.00
CA VAL A 101 0.10 -0.39 19.39
C VAL A 101 1.19 -0.41 20.46
N THR A 102 2.15 -1.33 20.37
CA THR A 102 3.20 -1.53 21.39
C THR A 102 4.53 -0.87 21.05
N ASP A 103 4.75 -0.50 19.78
CA ASP A 103 6.09 -0.12 19.28
C ASP A 103 6.29 1.40 19.17
N CYS A 104 5.33 2.19 19.66
CA CYS A 104 5.48 3.63 19.76
C CYS A 104 5.83 4.00 21.20
N THR A 105 7.05 4.46 21.44
CA THR A 105 7.36 5.18 22.68
C THR A 105 6.43 6.39 22.76
N PRO A 106 5.80 6.67 23.91
CA PRO A 106 4.81 7.73 24.01
C PRO A 106 5.45 9.07 23.66
N ILE A 107 5.23 9.51 22.42
CA ILE A 107 5.42 10.91 22.03
C ILE A 107 4.41 11.67 22.87
N THR A 108 4.89 12.63 23.67
CA THR A 108 4.01 13.45 24.49
C THR A 108 3.10 14.26 23.57
N CYS A 109 1.84 13.83 23.55
CA CYS A 109 0.66 14.63 23.28
C CYS A 109 0.33 15.41 24.56
#